data_AF-A0A662MAX1-F1
#
_entry.id   AF-A0A662MAX1-F1
#
_cell.length_a   1.000
_cell.length_b   1.000
_cell.length_c   1.000
_cell.angle_alpha   90.00
_cell.angle_beta   90.00
_cell.angle_gamma   90.00
#
_symmetry.space_group_name_H-M   'P 1'
#
loop_
_entity.id
_entity.type
_entity.pdbx_description
1 polymer ?
#
loop_
_entity_poly.entity_id
_entity_poly.type
_entity_poly.pdbx_seq_one_letter_code
_entity_poly.pdbx_strand_id
1 'polypeptide(L)'
;MSIVIGISGWKSSGKDTMADYLVNDYGYTRVAFADVLKEMVATQYNIPLNSCHETALKEEPLIQFPVESKDGFGSLIHDFMVKEFRTKSGKAPQELAVTDTGTLGMIVNSDGTYGHWEEVFWTPRALCILEGSVKRSINSSYWVQRVIDKVNDMTELDPRAKFVISDMRYQSEVSQLEDAWPDTLATCRVSRFSSSPSSDPSERDLDGYPLDYIIDNVDTLSELYQNVDDMVAVAEGSIL
;
A
#
# COMPACT_ATOMS: atom_id res chain seq x y z
N MET A 1 -2.75 -24.72 13.56
CA MET A 1 -2.85 -24.27 12.17
C MET A 1 -2.77 -22.76 12.21
N SER A 2 -1.97 -22.14 11.35
CA SER A 2 -1.89 -20.67 11.30
C SER A 2 -3.21 -20.10 10.80
N ILE A 3 -3.60 -18.94 11.29
CA ILE A 3 -4.82 -18.25 10.87
C ILE A 3 -4.44 -16.96 10.18
N VAL A 4 -5.06 -16.67 9.04
CA VAL A 4 -4.81 -15.46 8.26
C VAL A 4 -6.09 -14.66 8.14
N ILE A 5 -6.06 -13.38 8.49
CA ILE A 5 -7.15 -12.43 8.25
C ILE A 5 -6.72 -11.43 7.18
N GLY A 6 -7.39 -11.45 6.04
CA GLY A 6 -7.24 -10.45 4.99
C GLY A 6 -8.20 -9.29 5.20
N ILE A 7 -7.71 -8.06 5.31
CA ILE A 7 -8.52 -6.86 5.49
C ILE A 7 -8.51 -6.00 4.23
N SER A 8 -9.70 -5.63 3.77
CA SER A 8 -9.92 -4.60 2.77
C SER A 8 -10.81 -3.47 3.33
N GLY A 9 -10.72 -2.30 2.71
CA GLY A 9 -11.54 -1.15 3.09
C GLY A 9 -11.02 0.11 2.43
N TRP A 10 -11.90 1.08 2.17
CA TRP A 10 -11.47 2.36 1.61
C TRP A 10 -10.59 3.13 2.60
N LYS A 11 -9.82 4.10 2.08
CA LYS A 11 -9.11 5.04 2.94
C LYS A 11 -10.05 5.66 4.00
N SER A 12 -9.59 5.70 5.24
CA SER A 12 -10.34 6.23 6.40
C SER A 12 -11.57 5.42 6.83
N SER A 13 -11.74 4.19 6.32
CA SER A 13 -12.78 3.26 6.77
C SER A 13 -12.60 2.72 8.18
N GLY A 14 -11.37 2.79 8.73
CA GLY A 14 -11.02 2.16 10.02
C GLY A 14 -10.28 0.82 9.87
N LYS A 15 -9.96 0.38 8.65
CA LYS A 15 -9.17 -0.84 8.41
C LYS A 15 -7.85 -0.90 9.19
N ASP A 16 -7.15 0.23 9.32
CA ASP A 16 -5.87 0.28 10.03
C ASP A 16 -6.09 0.15 11.53
N THR A 17 -7.16 0.76 12.05
CA THR A 17 -7.59 0.60 13.45
C THR A 17 -7.95 -0.84 13.78
N MET A 18 -8.67 -1.53 12.88
CA MET A 18 -8.96 -2.96 13.03
C MET A 18 -7.68 -3.81 12.99
N ALA A 19 -6.77 -3.55 12.04
CA ALA A 19 -5.51 -4.28 11.95
C ALA A 19 -4.67 -4.11 13.22
N ASP A 20 -4.59 -2.88 13.74
CA ASP A 20 -3.86 -2.58 14.98
C ASP A 20 -4.50 -3.27 16.19
N TYR A 21 -5.84 -3.35 16.24
CA TYR A 21 -6.56 -4.07 17.30
C TYR A 21 -6.26 -5.58 17.29
N LEU A 22 -6.28 -6.23 16.12
CA LEU A 22 -5.90 -7.63 15.97
C LEU A 22 -4.46 -7.90 16.44
N VAL A 23 -3.55 -6.97 16.17
CA VAL A 23 -2.16 -7.08 16.62
C VAL A 23 -2.06 -6.96 18.14
N ASN A 24 -2.64 -5.90 18.70
CA ASN A 24 -2.43 -5.55 20.11
C ASN A 24 -3.20 -6.45 21.08
N ASP A 25 -4.41 -6.88 20.71
CA ASP A 25 -5.32 -7.57 21.62
C ASP A 25 -5.42 -9.08 21.34
N TYR A 26 -5.17 -9.50 20.09
CA TYR A 26 -5.25 -10.90 19.66
C TYR A 26 -3.91 -11.53 19.29
N GLY A 27 -2.82 -10.76 19.30
CA GLY A 27 -1.47 -11.25 19.02
C GLY A 27 -1.21 -11.61 17.56
N TYR A 28 -1.96 -11.00 16.64
CA TYR A 28 -1.70 -11.17 15.20
C TYR A 28 -0.40 -10.46 14.79
N THR A 29 0.29 -11.02 13.81
CA THR A 29 1.42 -10.37 13.14
C THR A 29 0.93 -9.66 11.90
N ARG A 30 1.14 -8.35 11.83
CA ARG A 30 0.77 -7.55 10.66
C ARG A 30 1.71 -7.82 9.50
N VAL A 31 1.14 -8.13 8.35
CA VAL A 31 1.82 -8.25 7.06
C VAL A 31 1.11 -7.34 6.06
N ALA A 32 1.86 -6.78 5.12
CA ALA A 32 1.30 -5.96 4.06
C ALA A 32 2.01 -6.24 2.74
N PHE A 33 1.27 -6.23 1.63
CA PHE A 33 1.87 -6.33 0.29
C PHE A 33 2.87 -5.20 0.05
N ALA A 34 2.55 -4.00 0.56
CA ALA A 34 3.42 -2.85 0.46
C ALA A 34 4.76 -3.03 1.20
N ASP A 35 4.86 -3.85 2.25
CA ASP A 35 6.10 -3.96 3.02
C ASP A 35 7.18 -4.72 2.25
N VAL A 36 6.82 -5.79 1.54
CA VAL A 36 7.74 -6.48 0.61
C VAL A 36 8.26 -5.52 -0.46
N LEU A 37 7.37 -4.68 -1.02
CA LEU A 37 7.74 -3.65 -1.99
C LEU A 37 8.75 -2.66 -1.40
N LYS A 38 8.50 -2.16 -0.19
CA LYS A 38 9.38 -1.19 0.46
C LYS A 38 10.75 -1.78 0.80
N GLU A 39 10.80 -3.02 1.30
CA GLU A 39 12.03 -3.78 1.55
C GLU A 39 12.84 -3.95 0.25
N MET A 40 12.16 -4.30 -0.85
CA MET A 40 12.78 -4.43 -2.17
C MET A 40 13.34 -3.08 -2.66
N VAL A 41 12.54 -2.01 -2.62
CA VAL A 41 12.94 -0.67 -3.05
C VAL A 41 14.12 -0.15 -2.22
N ALA A 42 14.05 -0.29 -0.89
CA ALA A 42 15.12 0.12 0.01
C ALA A 42 16.44 -0.57 -0.33
N THR A 43 16.39 -1.88 -0.57
CA THR A 43 17.56 -2.68 -0.94
C THR A 43 18.08 -2.32 -2.34
N GLN A 44 17.18 -2.26 -3.33
CA GLN A 44 17.53 -2.05 -4.74
C GLN A 44 18.15 -0.67 -4.98
N TYR A 45 17.62 0.37 -4.34
CA TYR A 45 18.10 1.75 -4.49
C TYR A 45 19.07 2.16 -3.38
N ASN A 46 19.42 1.24 -2.46
CA ASN A 46 20.31 1.47 -1.34
C ASN A 46 19.90 2.72 -0.51
N ILE A 47 18.63 2.78 -0.13
CA ILE A 47 18.06 3.82 0.73
C ILE A 47 17.60 3.22 2.07
N PRO A 48 17.61 3.99 3.17
CA PRO A 48 17.15 3.49 4.46
C PRO A 48 15.71 2.99 4.40
N LEU A 49 15.42 1.78 4.90
CA LEU A 49 14.08 1.20 4.84
C LEU A 49 13.02 2.11 5.47
N ASN A 50 13.35 2.76 6.60
CA ASN A 50 12.42 3.67 7.27
C ASN A 50 12.00 4.86 6.40
N SER A 51 12.81 5.28 5.42
CA SER A 51 12.41 6.31 4.44
C SER A 51 11.22 5.88 3.59
N CYS A 52 10.98 4.58 3.40
CA CYS A 52 9.82 4.07 2.67
C CYS A 52 8.54 3.99 3.53
N HIS A 53 8.65 4.08 4.86
CA HIS A 53 7.53 3.93 5.80
C HIS A 53 7.12 5.27 6.43
N GLU A 54 8.09 6.07 6.86
CA GLU A 54 7.82 7.27 7.65
C GLU A 54 7.16 8.37 6.82
N THR A 55 6.09 8.97 7.35
CA THR A 55 5.33 9.99 6.62
C THR A 55 6.16 11.24 6.30
N ALA A 56 7.10 11.60 7.18
CA ALA A 56 8.00 12.72 6.96
C ALA A 56 9.06 12.40 5.88
N LEU A 57 9.61 11.18 5.87
CA LEU A 57 10.76 10.81 5.04
C LEU A 57 10.39 10.33 3.63
N LYS A 58 9.21 9.69 3.47
CA LYS A 58 8.82 9.07 2.19
C LYS A 58 8.61 10.04 1.04
N GLU A 59 8.43 11.31 1.37
CA GLU A 59 8.30 12.40 0.41
C GLU A 59 9.61 13.17 0.24
N GLU A 60 10.68 12.87 0.97
CA GLU A 60 11.92 13.64 0.88
C GLU A 60 12.61 13.42 -0.47
N PRO A 61 13.22 14.48 -1.05
CA PRO A 61 13.97 14.36 -2.29
C PRO A 61 15.23 13.52 -2.05
N LEU A 62 15.38 12.45 -2.82
CA LEU A 62 16.61 11.66 -2.87
C LEU A 62 17.58 12.39 -3.80
N ILE A 63 18.43 13.25 -3.23
CA ILE A 63 19.34 14.12 -3.99
C ILE A 63 20.28 13.34 -4.92
N GLN A 64 20.60 12.09 -4.58
CA GLN A 64 21.39 11.19 -5.42
C GLN A 64 20.64 10.63 -6.65
N PHE A 65 19.33 10.87 -6.75
CA PHE A 65 18.46 10.41 -7.84
C PHE A 65 17.71 11.61 -8.46
N PRO A 66 18.38 12.47 -9.24
CA PRO A 66 17.71 13.48 -10.06
C PRO A 66 16.81 12.81 -11.10
N VAL A 67 15.72 13.48 -11.48
CA VAL A 67 14.87 13.03 -12.57
C VAL A 67 15.57 13.36 -13.90
N GLU A 68 15.79 12.34 -14.72
CA GLU A 68 16.47 12.48 -16.02
C GLU A 68 15.75 11.64 -17.09
N SER A 69 15.18 12.29 -18.11
CA SER A 69 14.63 11.59 -19.27
C SER A 69 15.70 11.41 -20.35
N LYS A 70 16.11 10.16 -20.63
CA LYS A 70 17.04 9.84 -21.74
C LYS A 70 16.33 9.38 -23.02
N ASP A 71 15.06 9.04 -22.93
CA ASP A 71 14.23 8.60 -24.05
C ASP A 71 12.75 9.01 -23.83
N GLY A 72 11.92 8.75 -24.84
CA GLY A 72 10.49 9.07 -24.78
C GLY A 72 9.71 8.25 -23.76
N PHE A 73 10.16 7.03 -23.43
CA PHE A 73 9.47 6.19 -22.44
C PHE A 73 9.69 6.71 -21.02
N GLY A 74 10.91 7.13 -20.70
CA GLY A 74 11.24 7.81 -19.45
C GLY A 74 10.43 9.10 -19.28
N SER A 75 10.29 9.90 -20.34
CA SER A 75 9.42 11.09 -20.30
C SER A 75 7.96 10.76 -20.00
N LEU A 76 7.40 9.71 -20.60
CA LEU A 76 6.03 9.27 -20.29
C LEU A 76 5.88 8.91 -18.80
N ILE A 77 6.81 8.14 -18.24
CA ILE A 77 6.81 7.79 -16.81
C ILE A 77 6.86 9.06 -15.96
N HIS A 78 7.76 9.99 -16.27
CA HIS A 78 7.92 11.22 -15.49
C HIS A 78 6.67 12.11 -15.53
N ASP A 79 6.01 12.23 -16.69
CA ASP A 79 4.77 12.98 -16.83
C ASP A 79 3.64 12.37 -15.98
N PHE A 80 3.52 11.04 -15.93
CA PHE A 80 2.57 10.35 -15.05
C PHE A 80 2.89 10.55 -13.56
N MET A 81 4.16 10.78 -13.23
CA MET A 81 4.67 10.81 -11.86
C MET A 81 5.01 12.22 -11.34
N VAL A 82 4.68 13.28 -12.09
CA VAL A 82 5.10 14.65 -11.76
C VAL A 82 4.85 15.04 -10.30
N LYS A 83 3.69 14.64 -9.75
CA LYS A 83 3.28 14.94 -8.37
C LYS A 83 4.04 14.17 -7.29
N GLU A 84 4.78 13.13 -7.66
CA GLU A 84 5.52 12.26 -6.75
C GLU A 84 6.99 12.70 -6.57
N PHE A 85 7.48 13.57 -7.46
CA PHE A 85 8.81 14.16 -7.36
C PHE A 85 8.85 15.34 -6.39
N ARG A 86 10.03 15.65 -5.87
CA ARG A 86 10.26 16.87 -5.09
C ARG A 86 11.48 17.63 -5.57
N THR A 87 11.44 18.94 -5.44
CA THR A 87 12.65 19.75 -5.56
C THR A 87 13.52 19.59 -4.32
N LYS A 88 14.74 20.12 -4.36
CA LYS A 88 15.64 20.14 -3.21
C LYS A 88 15.04 20.82 -1.96
N SER A 89 14.10 21.75 -2.16
CA SER A 89 13.37 22.42 -1.07
C SER A 89 12.13 21.65 -0.60
N GLY A 90 11.87 20.45 -1.12
CA GLY A 90 10.75 19.59 -0.72
C GLY A 90 9.42 19.98 -1.36
N LYS A 91 9.41 20.79 -2.42
CA LYS A 91 8.18 21.20 -3.11
C LYS A 91 7.84 20.25 -4.25
N ALA A 92 6.55 19.92 -4.39
CA ALA A 92 6.06 19.13 -5.52
C ALA A 92 5.91 20.01 -6.77
N PRO A 93 6.39 19.59 -7.94
CA PRO A 93 6.21 20.33 -9.18
C PRO A 93 4.79 20.12 -9.77
N GLN A 94 4.34 21.07 -10.58
CA GLN A 94 3.10 20.91 -11.36
C GLN A 94 3.34 20.37 -12.77
N GLU A 95 4.46 20.75 -13.38
CA GLU A 95 4.83 20.39 -14.74
C GLU A 95 6.34 20.15 -14.81
N LEU A 96 6.78 19.42 -15.84
CA LEU A 96 8.18 19.12 -16.08
C LEU A 96 8.66 19.74 -17.40
N ALA A 97 9.92 20.15 -17.42
CA ALA A 97 10.64 20.57 -18.61
C ALA A 97 11.96 19.80 -18.69
N VAL A 98 12.15 19.04 -19.77
CA VAL A 98 13.42 18.34 -20.03
C VAL A 98 14.40 19.34 -20.65
N THR A 99 15.60 19.41 -20.10
CA THR A 99 16.70 20.28 -20.56
C THR A 99 17.94 19.45 -20.87
N ASP A 100 18.93 20.05 -21.52
CA ASP A 100 20.22 19.42 -21.80
C ASP A 100 20.98 19.00 -20.52
N THR A 101 20.65 19.60 -19.37
CA THR A 101 21.32 19.39 -18.08
C THR A 101 20.50 18.62 -17.06
N GLY A 102 19.31 18.14 -17.41
CA GLY A 102 18.40 17.43 -16.49
C GLY A 102 16.94 17.85 -16.63
N THR A 103 16.07 17.34 -15.75
CA THR A 103 14.65 17.71 -15.73
C THR A 103 14.37 18.77 -14.66
N LEU A 104 13.70 19.84 -15.05
CA LEU A 104 13.22 20.89 -14.15
C LEU A 104 11.72 20.73 -13.91
N GLY A 105 11.28 21.02 -12.69
CA GLY A 105 9.89 21.08 -12.30
C GLY A 105 9.42 22.51 -12.04
N MET A 106 8.22 22.84 -12.52
CA MET A 106 7.60 24.14 -12.27
C MET A 106 6.99 24.19 -10.87
N ILE A 107 7.47 25.13 -10.06
CA ILE A 107 6.88 25.46 -8.77
C ILE A 107 5.94 26.65 -8.94
N VAL A 108 4.72 26.48 -8.46
CA VAL A 108 3.68 27.52 -8.45
C VAL A 108 3.69 28.22 -7.10
N ASN A 109 3.52 29.53 -7.11
CA ASN A 109 3.40 30.32 -5.88
C ASN A 109 2.12 29.95 -5.12
N SER A 110 2.06 30.29 -3.83
CA SER A 110 0.89 30.02 -2.99
C SER A 110 -0.39 30.71 -3.47
N ASP A 111 -0.28 31.76 -4.27
CA ASP A 111 -1.39 32.49 -4.88
C ASP A 111 -1.83 31.91 -6.24
N GLY A 112 -1.23 30.81 -6.69
CA GLY A 112 -1.53 30.16 -7.96
C GLY A 112 -0.82 30.78 -9.18
N THR A 113 0.02 31.79 -8.99
CA THR A 113 0.82 32.36 -10.10
C THR A 113 2.06 31.53 -10.42
N TYR A 114 2.54 31.63 -11.66
CA TYR A 114 3.80 31.02 -12.06
C TYR A 114 4.92 31.46 -11.11
N GLY A 115 5.54 30.48 -10.47
CA GLY A 115 6.73 30.72 -9.64
C GLY A 115 7.97 30.57 -10.50
N HIS A 116 8.75 29.52 -10.24
CA HIS A 116 10.05 29.31 -10.85
C HIS A 116 10.30 27.82 -11.11
N TRP A 117 11.36 27.54 -11.86
CA TRP A 117 11.77 26.19 -12.20
C TRP A 117 12.93 25.75 -11.30
N GLU A 118 12.82 24.56 -10.72
CA GLU A 118 13.88 23.95 -9.92
C GLU A 118 14.15 22.52 -10.41
N GLU A 119 15.36 22.02 -10.18
CA GLU A 119 15.67 20.61 -10.36
C GLU A 119 14.80 19.74 -9.46
N VAL A 120 14.36 18.60 -9.99
CA VAL A 120 13.47 17.65 -9.30
C VAL A 120 14.14 16.29 -9.14
N PHE A 121 13.79 15.64 -8.03
CA PHE A 121 14.37 14.38 -7.58
C PHE A 121 13.29 13.36 -7.31
N TRP A 122 13.66 12.10 -7.45
CA TRP A 122 12.85 10.97 -7.00
C TRP A 122 12.67 11.02 -5.48
N THR A 123 11.55 10.48 -5.00
CA THR A 123 11.27 10.27 -3.58
C THR A 123 11.16 8.77 -3.31
N PRO A 124 11.30 8.30 -2.05
CA PRO A 124 11.02 6.91 -1.70
C PRO A 124 9.62 6.46 -2.16
N ARG A 125 8.61 7.35 -2.02
CA ARG A 125 7.26 7.11 -2.54
C ARG A 125 7.25 6.92 -4.05
N ALA A 126 7.90 7.81 -4.80
CA ALA A 126 7.95 7.71 -6.26
C ALA A 126 8.55 6.37 -6.68
N LEU A 127 9.68 5.96 -6.08
CA LEU A 127 10.30 4.66 -6.38
C LEU A 127 9.37 3.48 -6.06
N CYS A 128 8.63 3.52 -4.93
CA CYS A 128 7.64 2.51 -4.59
C CYS A 128 6.48 2.44 -5.61
N ILE A 129 5.97 3.59 -6.05
CA ILE A 129 4.90 3.65 -7.06
C ILE A 129 5.39 3.07 -8.39
N LEU A 130 6.59 3.46 -8.83
CA LEU A 130 7.20 2.97 -10.07
C LEU A 130 7.39 1.45 -10.02
N GLU A 131 8.15 0.95 -9.06
CA GLU A 131 8.46 -0.49 -8.94
C GLU A 131 7.20 -1.32 -8.72
N GLY A 132 6.29 -0.85 -7.86
CA GLY A 132 4.99 -1.47 -7.65
C GLY A 132 4.22 -1.65 -8.96
N SER A 133 4.18 -0.60 -9.79
CA SER A 133 3.45 -0.59 -11.06
C SER A 133 4.14 -1.43 -12.14
N VAL A 134 5.46 -1.37 -12.24
CA VAL A 134 6.25 -2.18 -13.20
C VAL A 134 6.13 -3.66 -12.89
N LYS A 135 6.25 -4.08 -11.62
CA LYS A 135 6.11 -5.50 -11.26
C LYS A 135 4.69 -5.99 -11.54
N ARG A 136 3.66 -5.20 -11.21
CA ARG A 136 2.26 -5.54 -11.49
C ARG A 136 1.93 -5.61 -12.97
N SER A 137 2.58 -4.82 -13.83
CA SER A 137 2.34 -4.88 -15.28
C SER A 137 2.90 -6.15 -15.93
N ILE A 138 3.91 -6.77 -15.30
CA ILE A 138 4.47 -8.07 -15.73
C ILE A 138 3.69 -9.22 -15.10
N ASN A 139 3.46 -9.15 -13.79
CA ASN A 139 2.72 -10.13 -13.03
C ASN A 139 1.91 -9.42 -11.92
N SER A 140 0.59 -9.34 -12.11
CA SER A 140 -0.33 -8.75 -11.13
C SER A 140 -0.26 -9.39 -9.74
N SER A 141 0.23 -10.63 -9.68
CA SER A 141 0.34 -11.47 -8.49
C SER A 141 1.66 -11.32 -7.73
N TYR A 142 2.62 -10.55 -8.25
CA TYR A 142 4.00 -10.56 -7.76
C TYR A 142 4.13 -10.27 -6.25
N TRP A 143 3.40 -9.29 -5.74
CA TRP A 143 3.47 -8.90 -4.32
C TRP A 143 2.77 -9.89 -3.40
N VAL A 144 1.69 -10.49 -3.89
CA VAL A 144 0.88 -11.46 -3.14
C VAL A 144 1.67 -12.73 -2.91
N GLN A 145 2.32 -13.25 -3.97
CA GLN A 145 3.15 -14.45 -3.85
C GLN A 145 4.24 -14.28 -2.79
N ARG A 146 4.90 -13.11 -2.74
CA ARG A 146 5.94 -12.84 -1.75
C ARG A 146 5.40 -12.78 -0.32
N VAL A 147 4.18 -12.29 -0.14
CA VAL A 147 3.51 -12.31 1.17
C VAL A 147 3.10 -13.74 1.54
N ILE A 148 2.61 -14.52 0.59
CA ILE A 148 2.30 -15.95 0.79
C ILE A 148 3.56 -16.70 1.24
N ASP A 149 4.67 -16.56 0.52
CA ASP A 149 5.95 -17.19 0.85
C ASP A 149 6.39 -16.78 2.27
N LYS A 150 6.35 -15.48 2.59
CA LYS A 150 6.73 -14.95 3.91
C LYS A 150 5.86 -15.52 5.03
N VAL A 151 4.55 -15.59 4.85
CA VAL A 151 3.62 -16.14 5.84
C VAL A 151 3.84 -17.64 6.01
N ASN A 152 4.02 -18.39 4.92
CA ASN A 152 4.29 -19.83 4.96
C ASN A 152 5.60 -20.12 5.71
N ASP A 153 6.69 -19.39 5.41
CA ASP A 153 7.97 -19.53 6.12
C ASP A 153 7.81 -19.29 7.64
N MET A 154 7.01 -18.29 8.04
CA MET A 154 6.73 -18.03 9.45
C MET A 154 5.83 -19.10 10.09
N THR A 155 4.86 -19.64 9.35
CA THR A 155 3.99 -20.74 9.79
C THR A 155 4.76 -22.04 9.98
N GLU A 156 5.78 -22.31 9.15
CA GLU A 156 6.66 -23.48 9.34
C GLU A 156 7.41 -23.40 10.67
N LEU A 157 7.79 -22.19 11.09
CA LEU A 157 8.47 -21.94 12.36
C LEU A 157 7.53 -21.99 13.57
N ASP A 158 6.31 -21.46 13.43
CA ASP A 158 5.25 -21.55 14.44
C ASP A 158 3.88 -21.81 13.80
N PRO A 159 3.40 -23.08 13.80
CA PRO A 159 2.09 -23.45 13.24
C PRO A 159 0.88 -22.87 13.97
N ARG A 160 1.07 -22.06 15.02
CA ARG A 160 0.01 -21.33 15.74
C ARG A 160 0.09 -19.81 15.53
N ALA A 161 1.04 -19.33 14.73
CA ALA A 161 1.14 -17.92 14.40
C ALA A 161 -0.13 -17.44 13.70
N LYS A 162 -0.52 -16.20 14.00
CA LYS A 162 -1.69 -15.53 13.45
C LYS A 162 -1.24 -14.34 12.63
N PHE A 163 -1.84 -14.12 11.47
CA PHE A 163 -1.41 -13.08 10.53
C PHE A 163 -2.57 -12.21 10.10
N VAL A 164 -2.33 -10.90 9.99
CA VAL A 164 -3.29 -9.95 9.43
C VAL A 164 -2.68 -9.26 8.22
N ILE A 165 -3.29 -9.45 7.05
CA ILE A 165 -2.91 -8.79 5.79
C ILE A 165 -3.75 -7.52 5.65
N SER A 166 -3.12 -6.36 5.83
CA SER A 166 -3.85 -5.09 6.11
C SER A 166 -4.19 -4.20 4.90
N ASP A 167 -3.77 -4.60 3.70
CA ASP A 167 -3.82 -3.76 2.49
C ASP A 167 -4.33 -4.48 1.23
N MET A 168 -5.30 -5.38 1.36
CA MET A 168 -5.97 -5.97 0.19
C MET A 168 -6.74 -4.92 -0.61
N ARG A 169 -6.50 -4.89 -1.92
CA ARG A 169 -7.02 -3.87 -2.86
C ARG A 169 -7.66 -4.47 -4.10
N TYR A 170 -7.21 -5.65 -4.55
CA TYR A 170 -7.67 -6.24 -5.81
C TYR A 170 -8.27 -7.63 -5.64
N GLN A 171 -9.26 -7.97 -6.48
CA GLN A 171 -9.90 -9.29 -6.51
C GLN A 171 -8.87 -10.40 -6.76
N SER A 172 -7.92 -10.13 -7.66
CA SER A 172 -6.84 -11.08 -7.96
C SER A 172 -5.96 -11.37 -6.73
N GLU A 173 -5.76 -10.40 -5.83
CA GLU A 173 -5.03 -10.65 -4.59
C GLU A 173 -5.82 -11.59 -3.69
N VAL A 174 -7.12 -11.33 -3.52
CA VAL A 174 -8.00 -12.16 -2.69
C VAL A 174 -8.03 -13.60 -3.20
N SER A 175 -8.27 -13.82 -4.50
CA SER A 175 -8.34 -15.17 -5.08
C SER A 175 -7.05 -15.97 -4.87
N GLN A 176 -5.88 -15.33 -4.94
CA GLN A 176 -4.62 -16.02 -4.69
C GLN A 176 -4.41 -16.36 -3.21
N LEU A 177 -4.87 -15.49 -2.31
CA LEU A 177 -4.83 -15.80 -0.88
C LEU A 177 -5.78 -16.97 -0.56
N GLU A 178 -6.97 -16.99 -1.16
CA GLU A 178 -7.94 -18.11 -1.04
C GLU A 178 -7.35 -19.42 -1.56
N ASP A 179 -6.67 -19.38 -2.71
CA ASP A 179 -5.97 -20.56 -3.26
C ASP A 179 -4.82 -21.03 -2.35
N ALA A 180 -4.10 -20.10 -1.71
CA ALA A 180 -2.98 -20.42 -0.83
C ALA A 180 -3.41 -20.97 0.53
N TRP A 181 -4.52 -20.47 1.07
CA TRP A 181 -4.99 -20.75 2.43
C TRP A 181 -6.50 -21.05 2.49
N PRO A 182 -7.00 -22.03 1.74
CA PRO A 182 -8.44 -22.26 1.55
C PRO A 182 -9.20 -22.54 2.85
N ASP A 183 -8.53 -23.16 3.82
CA ASP A 183 -9.15 -23.55 5.11
C ASP A 183 -8.76 -22.62 6.27
N THR A 184 -7.91 -21.62 6.03
CA THR A 184 -7.30 -20.82 7.12
C THR A 184 -7.32 -19.31 6.89
N LEU A 185 -7.76 -18.87 5.72
CA LEU A 185 -8.01 -17.48 5.40
C LEU A 185 -9.44 -17.09 5.78
N ALA A 186 -9.57 -15.97 6.48
CA ALA A 186 -10.80 -15.22 6.62
C ALA A 186 -10.62 -13.85 5.96
N THR A 187 -11.54 -13.46 5.08
CA THR A 187 -11.51 -12.17 4.38
C THR A 187 -12.56 -11.22 4.93
N CYS A 188 -12.18 -9.96 5.13
CA CYS A 188 -13.05 -8.95 5.74
C CYS A 188 -13.03 -7.62 4.98
N ARG A 189 -14.20 -7.01 4.83
CA ARG A 189 -14.37 -5.62 4.42
C ARG A 189 -14.72 -4.74 5.61
N VAL A 190 -13.93 -3.70 5.86
CA VAL A 190 -14.35 -2.60 6.74
C VAL A 190 -15.12 -1.58 5.91
N SER A 191 -16.42 -1.46 6.17
CA SER A 191 -17.35 -0.57 5.51
C SER A 191 -17.65 0.63 6.41
N ARG A 192 -17.58 1.84 5.88
CA ARG A 192 -17.91 3.07 6.65
C ARG A 192 -18.68 4.08 5.81
N PHE A 193 -18.39 4.14 4.52
CA PHE A 193 -18.99 5.06 3.59
C PHE A 193 -19.93 4.29 2.67
N SER A 194 -21.01 4.93 2.22
CA SER A 194 -21.94 4.35 1.25
C SER A 194 -21.44 4.43 -0.19
N SER A 195 -20.44 5.28 -0.45
CA SER A 195 -19.77 5.42 -1.75
C SER A 195 -18.29 5.73 -1.56
N SER A 196 -17.47 5.28 -2.51
CA SER A 196 -16.02 5.49 -2.41
C SER A 196 -15.70 6.99 -2.53
N PRO A 197 -14.87 7.54 -1.64
CA PRO A 197 -14.37 8.90 -1.77
C PRO A 197 -13.31 9.03 -2.88
N SER A 198 -12.90 7.92 -3.51
CA SER A 198 -11.82 7.86 -4.50
C SER A 198 -12.30 7.28 -5.84
N SER A 199 -11.81 7.84 -6.94
CA SER A 199 -11.98 7.29 -8.28
C SER A 199 -10.84 6.35 -8.70
N ASP A 200 -9.86 6.12 -7.82
CA ASP A 200 -8.70 5.27 -8.09
C ASP A 200 -9.14 3.80 -8.26
N PRO A 201 -8.76 3.10 -9.35
CA PRO A 201 -9.09 1.70 -9.56
C PRO A 201 -8.70 0.79 -8.39
N SER A 202 -7.57 1.07 -7.73
CA SER A 202 -7.08 0.29 -6.58
C SER A 202 -7.92 0.43 -5.32
N GLU A 203 -8.80 1.44 -5.25
CA GLU A 203 -9.76 1.60 -4.16
C GLU A 203 -11.12 0.99 -4.50
N ARG A 204 -11.33 0.56 -5.75
CA ARG A 204 -12.65 0.18 -6.27
C ARG A 204 -12.76 -1.25 -6.79
N ASP A 205 -11.64 -1.94 -6.98
CA ASP A 205 -11.64 -3.28 -7.57
C ASP A 205 -12.40 -4.31 -6.71
N LEU A 206 -12.38 -4.16 -5.39
CA LEU A 206 -13.14 -4.99 -4.44
C LEU A 206 -14.58 -4.49 -4.19
N ASP A 207 -15.06 -3.45 -4.88
CA ASP A 207 -16.44 -2.97 -4.71
C ASP A 207 -17.43 -4.06 -5.13
N GLY A 208 -18.23 -4.55 -4.17
CA GLY A 208 -19.21 -5.62 -4.41
C GLY A 208 -18.62 -7.02 -4.55
N TYR A 209 -17.31 -7.20 -4.35
CA TYR A 209 -16.70 -8.53 -4.27
C TYR A 209 -17.13 -9.23 -2.98
N PRO A 210 -17.58 -10.50 -3.05
CA PRO A 210 -18.01 -11.24 -1.86
C PRO A 210 -16.77 -11.57 -1.00
N LEU A 211 -16.76 -11.07 0.23
CA LEU A 211 -15.77 -11.40 1.26
C LEU A 211 -16.51 -12.08 2.41
N ASP A 212 -15.82 -12.89 3.22
CA ASP A 212 -16.43 -13.71 4.28
C ASP A 212 -17.16 -12.85 5.32
N TYR A 213 -16.59 -11.69 5.63
CA TYR A 213 -17.10 -10.75 6.62
C TYR A 213 -17.20 -9.33 6.08
N ILE A 214 -18.25 -8.63 6.51
CA ILE A 214 -18.40 -7.18 6.32
C ILE A 214 -18.63 -6.57 7.69
N ILE A 215 -17.71 -5.71 8.11
CA ILE A 215 -17.77 -4.98 9.38
C ILE A 215 -18.15 -3.53 9.08
N ASP A 216 -19.35 -3.14 9.53
CA ASP A 216 -19.80 -1.76 9.46
C ASP A 216 -19.19 -0.92 10.60
N ASN A 217 -18.47 0.13 10.23
CA ASN A 217 -17.80 1.08 11.12
C ASN A 217 -18.44 2.47 10.99
N VAL A 218 -19.74 2.53 11.30
CA VAL A 218 -20.55 3.77 11.20
C VAL A 218 -20.77 4.45 12.54
N ASP A 219 -20.58 3.74 13.65
CA ASP A 219 -20.91 4.17 15.00
C ASP A 219 -19.65 4.44 15.86
N THR A 220 -19.44 3.67 16.92
CA THR A 220 -18.38 3.89 17.90
C THR A 220 -17.21 2.93 17.74
N LEU A 221 -16.04 3.32 18.26
CA LEU A 221 -14.86 2.45 18.28
C LEU A 221 -15.11 1.15 19.06
N SER A 222 -15.94 1.20 20.12
CA SER A 222 -16.29 0.03 20.91
C SER A 222 -17.12 -0.98 20.11
N GLU A 223 -18.01 -0.50 19.23
CA GLU A 223 -18.80 -1.36 18.37
C GLU A 223 -17.97 -1.97 17.25
N LEU A 224 -17.02 -1.21 16.68
CA LEU A 224 -16.03 -1.76 15.77
C LEU A 224 -15.28 -2.94 16.43
N TYR A 225 -14.79 -2.75 17.65
CA TYR A 225 -14.07 -3.79 18.38
C TYR A 225 -14.94 -5.00 18.67
N GLN A 226 -16.18 -4.80 19.13
CA GLN A 226 -17.11 -5.92 19.34
C GLN A 226 -17.37 -6.73 18.06
N ASN A 227 -17.54 -6.06 16.92
CA ASN A 227 -17.71 -6.74 15.63
C ASN A 227 -16.46 -7.53 15.21
N VAL A 228 -15.27 -7.01 15.53
CA VAL A 228 -14.00 -7.72 15.31
C VAL A 228 -13.91 -8.94 16.24
N ASP A 229 -14.31 -8.80 17.51
CA ASP A 229 -14.29 -9.91 18.48
C ASP A 229 -15.18 -11.06 18.02
N ASP A 230 -16.39 -10.75 17.54
CA ASP A 230 -17.35 -11.73 17.03
C ASP A 230 -16.79 -12.43 15.77
N MET A 231 -16.20 -11.67 14.85
CA MET A 231 -15.56 -12.20 13.65
C MET A 231 -14.40 -13.14 14.02
N VAL A 232 -13.52 -12.74 14.94
CA VAL A 232 -12.38 -13.55 15.37
C VAL A 232 -12.86 -14.83 16.04
N ALA A 233 -13.89 -14.77 16.89
CA ALA A 233 -14.44 -15.95 17.54
C ALA A 233 -14.96 -16.99 16.53
N VAL A 234 -15.61 -16.53 15.44
CA VAL A 234 -16.07 -17.42 14.36
C VAL A 234 -14.91 -17.93 13.52
N ALA A 235 -14.01 -17.04 13.09
CA ALA A 235 -12.87 -17.41 12.25
C ALA A 235 -11.97 -18.43 12.96
N GLU A 236 -11.61 -18.21 14.21
CA GLU A 236 -10.75 -19.14 14.96
C GLU A 236 -11.48 -20.42 15.38
N GLY A 237 -12.81 -20.35 15.61
CA GLY A 237 -13.63 -21.50 15.95
C GLY A 237 -13.97 -22.42 14.77
N SER A 238 -13.96 -21.89 13.54
CA SER A 238 -14.29 -22.64 12.32
C SER A 238 -13.10 -23.41 11.73
N ILE A 239 -11.88 -23.16 12.24
CA ILE A 239 -10.60 -23.73 11.77
C ILE A 239 -10.16 -24.93 12.66
N LEU A 240 -11.03 -25.43 13.54
CA LEU A 240 -10.82 -26.61 14.40
C LEU A 240 -11.39 -27.90 13.79
#